data_AF-A0A9W6XHE1-F1
#
_entry.id   AF-A0A9W6XHE1-F1
#
_cell.length_a   1.000
_cell.length_b   1.000
_cell.length_c   1.000
_cell.angle_alpha   90.00
_cell.angle_beta   90.00
_cell.angle_gamma   90.00
#
_symmetry.space_group_name_H-M   'P 1'
#
loop_
_entity.id
_entity.type
_entity.pdbx_description
1 polymer ?
#
loop_
_entity_poly.entity_id
_entity_poly.type
_entity_poly.pdbx_seq_one_letter_code
_entity_poly.pdbx_strand_id
1 'polypeptide(L)'
;MAGAPKRQRSNAKQLVALMKLFVADELKLDPCTADYRDQVLALGKKADEAVLAFLTAHEIKSRGSTAIRKHHHALYMNGALNDKIARHLQLRRAAIIHDPDRQDALEPIVHTSP
;
A
#
# COMPACT_ATOMS: atom_id res chain seq x y z
N MET A 1 15.42 -4.49 25.35
CA MET A 1 14.76 -3.72 24.26
C MET A 1 14.65 -4.62 23.03
N ALA A 2 13.45 -5.11 22.66
CA ALA A 2 13.29 -6.08 21.55
C ALA A 2 12.06 -5.81 20.67
N GLY A 3 11.65 -4.53 20.52
CA GLY A 3 10.47 -4.13 19.75
C GLY A 3 10.73 -3.65 18.31
N ALA A 4 11.99 -3.38 17.95
CA ALA A 4 12.35 -2.73 16.69
C ALA A 4 12.04 -3.54 15.40
N PRO A 5 12.35 -4.86 15.30
CA PRO A 5 12.21 -5.58 14.03
C PRO A 5 10.75 -5.85 13.66
N LYS A 6 9.88 -6.07 14.67
CA LYS A 6 8.44 -6.29 14.47
C LYS A 6 7.76 -5.01 13.96
N ARG A 7 8.13 -3.86 14.53
CA ARG A 7 7.56 -2.56 14.15
C ARG A 7 7.97 -2.12 12.75
N GLN A 8 9.21 -2.41 12.35
CA GLN A 8 9.70 -2.11 11.00
C GLN A 8 9.02 -2.97 9.93
N ARG A 9 8.81 -4.28 10.20
CA ARG A 9 8.03 -5.16 9.32
C ARG A 9 6.58 -4.71 9.17
N SER A 10 5.94 -4.31 10.28
CA SER A 10 4.56 -3.77 10.26
C SER A 10 4.47 -2.49 9.41
N ASN A 11 5.43 -1.56 9.56
CA ASN A 11 5.48 -0.35 8.74
C ASN A 11 5.69 -0.65 7.24
N ALA A 12 6.59 -1.59 6.92
CA ALA A 12 6.85 -1.98 5.52
C ALA A 12 5.60 -2.60 4.88
N LYS A 13 4.88 -3.46 5.61
CA LYS A 13 3.62 -4.04 5.13
C LYS A 13 2.55 -2.98 4.86
N GLN A 14 2.39 -2.01 5.76
CA GLN A 14 1.44 -0.91 5.57
C GLN A 14 1.81 -0.04 4.38
N LEU A 15 3.11 0.20 4.16
CA LEU A 15 3.57 0.93 2.99
C LEU A 15 3.28 0.17 1.69
N VAL A 16 3.52 -1.15 1.67
CA VAL A 16 3.20 -1.99 0.51
C VAL A 16 1.70 -2.01 0.25
N ALA A 17 0.85 -2.13 1.28
CA ALA A 17 -0.60 -2.06 1.14
C ALA A 17 -1.05 -0.72 0.55
N LEU A 18 -0.47 0.40 1.01
CA LEU A 18 -0.70 1.71 0.44
C LEU A 18 -0.29 1.77 -1.04
N MET A 19 0.91 1.29 -1.38
CA MET A 19 1.43 1.29 -2.75
C MET A 19 0.51 0.53 -3.71
N LYS A 20 -0.04 -0.61 -3.27
CA LYS A 20 -0.97 -1.42 -4.07
C LYS A 20 -2.24 -0.68 -4.47
N LEU A 21 -2.72 0.28 -3.66
CA LEU A 21 -3.89 1.09 -3.99
C LEU A 21 -3.67 1.99 -5.21
N PHE A 22 -2.42 2.34 -5.52
CA PHE A 22 -2.09 3.22 -6.64
C PHE A 22 -1.87 2.48 -7.96
N VAL A 23 -1.62 1.18 -7.89
CA VAL A 23 -1.37 0.32 -9.06
C VAL A 23 -2.39 -0.81 -9.17
N ALA A 24 -3.56 -0.64 -8.54
CA ALA A 24 -4.55 -1.70 -8.37
C ALA A 24 -4.91 -2.37 -9.71
N ASP A 25 -5.11 -1.63 -10.80
CA ASP A 25 -5.47 -2.22 -12.11
C ASP A 25 -4.37 -3.04 -12.76
N GLU A 26 -3.12 -2.69 -12.46
CA GLU A 26 -1.92 -3.28 -13.02
C GLU A 26 -1.39 -4.43 -12.15
N LEU A 27 -2.04 -4.70 -11.00
CA LEU A 27 -1.70 -5.77 -10.07
C LEU A 27 -2.19 -7.14 -10.58
N LYS A 28 -1.65 -7.56 -11.73
CA LYS A 28 -1.90 -8.87 -12.36
C LYS A 28 -0.59 -9.65 -12.38
N LEU A 29 -0.07 -9.92 -11.18
CA LEU A 29 1.21 -10.61 -11.04
C LEU A 29 0.98 -12.13 -11.06
N ASP A 30 1.63 -12.81 -12.00
CA ASP A 30 1.66 -14.27 -12.07
C ASP A 30 3.04 -14.80 -11.66
N PRO A 31 3.17 -15.46 -10.50
CA PRO A 31 4.44 -16.00 -10.02
C PRO A 31 5.02 -17.12 -10.90
N CYS A 32 4.23 -17.67 -11.83
CA CYS A 32 4.69 -18.69 -12.78
C CYS A 32 5.42 -18.09 -13.99
N THR A 33 5.37 -16.77 -14.18
CA THR A 33 6.00 -16.10 -15.32
C THR A 33 7.50 -15.87 -15.08
N ALA A 34 8.31 -16.04 -16.12
CA ALA A 34 9.76 -15.86 -16.03
C ALA A 34 10.15 -14.39 -15.71
N ASP A 35 9.31 -13.45 -16.11
CA ASP A 35 9.44 -12.00 -15.89
C ASP A 35 8.73 -11.50 -14.62
N TYR A 36 8.23 -12.39 -13.76
CA TYR A 36 7.56 -12.01 -12.50
C TYR A 36 8.37 -11.00 -11.68
N ARG A 37 9.70 -11.18 -11.58
CA ARG A 37 10.57 -10.26 -10.83
C ARG A 37 10.63 -8.88 -11.46
N ASP A 38 10.71 -8.82 -12.79
CA ASP A 38 10.75 -7.57 -13.54
C ASP A 38 9.39 -6.86 -13.49
N GLN A 39 8.28 -7.61 -13.58
CA GLN A 39 6.93 -7.08 -13.39
C GLN A 39 6.75 -6.51 -11.98
N VAL A 40 7.17 -7.23 -10.93
CA VAL A 40 7.14 -6.74 -9.54
C VAL A 40 7.96 -5.45 -9.40
N LEU A 41 9.15 -5.39 -9.99
CA LEU A 41 10.01 -4.21 -9.90
C LEU A 41 9.42 -3.01 -10.63
N ALA A 42 8.92 -3.20 -11.86
CA ALA A 42 8.28 -2.16 -12.65
C ALA A 42 7.02 -1.62 -11.96
N LEU A 43 6.19 -2.51 -11.41
CA LEU A 43 4.98 -2.16 -10.68
C LEU A 43 5.31 -1.42 -9.38
N GLY A 44 6.35 -1.87 -8.66
CA GLY A 44 6.85 -1.20 -7.46
C GLY A 44 7.31 0.23 -7.73
N LYS A 45 8.03 0.46 -8.84
CA LYS A 45 8.47 1.79 -9.26
C LYS A 45 7.30 2.71 -9.60
N LYS A 46 6.32 2.23 -10.39
CA LYS A 46 5.10 2.97 -10.70
C LYS A 46 4.32 3.33 -9.44
N ALA A 47 4.19 2.40 -8.51
CA ALA A 47 3.50 2.63 -7.25
C ALA A 47 4.22 3.68 -6.40
N ASP A 48 5.55 3.65 -6.34
CA ASP A 48 6.35 4.66 -5.63
C ASP A 48 6.14 6.06 -6.23
N GLU A 49 6.25 6.19 -7.55
CA GLU A 49 6.00 7.46 -8.27
C GLU A 49 4.58 7.99 -8.00
N ALA A 50 3.56 7.12 -8.04
CA ALA A 50 2.18 7.50 -7.80
C ALA A 50 1.92 7.91 -6.34
N VAL A 51 2.52 7.21 -5.36
CA VAL A 51 2.48 7.61 -3.95
C VAL A 51 3.17 8.95 -3.75
N LEU A 52 4.34 9.16 -4.36
CA LEU A 52 5.07 10.42 -4.27
C LEU A 52 4.27 11.59 -4.84
N ALA A 53 3.64 11.40 -6.00
CA ALA A 53 2.76 12.39 -6.64
C ALA A 53 1.55 12.72 -5.75
N PHE A 54 0.90 11.70 -5.19
CA PHE A 54 -0.24 11.87 -4.29
C PHE A 54 0.14 12.63 -3.01
N LEU A 55 1.23 12.26 -2.36
CA LEU A 55 1.73 12.97 -1.19
C LEU A 55 2.04 14.44 -1.51
N THR A 56 2.59 14.71 -2.69
CA THR A 56 2.90 16.07 -3.15
C THR A 56 1.62 16.88 -3.38
N ALA A 57 0.59 16.28 -3.99
CA ALA A 57 -0.72 16.89 -4.18
C ALA A 57 -1.44 17.22 -2.85
N HIS A 58 -1.12 16.48 -1.78
CA HIS A 58 -1.60 16.72 -0.42
C HIS A 58 -0.62 17.56 0.44
N GLU A 59 0.37 18.22 -0.19
CA GLU A 59 1.37 19.09 0.47
C GLU A 59 2.24 18.38 1.53
N ILE A 60 2.30 17.04 1.48
CA ILE A 60 3.11 16.23 2.38
C ILE A 60 4.53 16.14 1.83
N LYS A 61 5.43 16.94 2.41
CA LYS A 61 6.86 16.99 2.04
C LYS A 61 7.70 15.88 2.70
N SER A 62 7.19 15.23 3.74
CA SER A 62 7.96 14.25 4.51
C SER A 62 7.99 12.89 3.83
N ARG A 63 9.20 12.37 3.60
CA ARG A 63 9.46 11.07 2.93
C ARG A 63 9.92 9.96 3.89
N GLY A 64 9.99 10.26 5.19
CA GLY A 64 10.36 9.25 6.19
C GLY A 64 9.22 8.25 6.42
N SER A 65 9.54 6.96 6.55
CA SER A 65 8.56 5.87 6.73
C SER A 65 7.57 6.11 7.87
N THR A 66 8.02 6.65 9.01
CA THR A 66 7.15 7.01 10.14
C THR A 66 6.21 8.17 9.81
N ALA A 67 6.67 9.15 9.05
CA ALA A 67 5.86 10.30 8.67
C ALA A 67 4.82 9.91 7.61
N ILE A 68 5.24 9.13 6.60
CA ILE A 68 4.34 8.56 5.60
C ILE A 68 3.23 7.76 6.29
N ARG A 69 3.52 6.96 7.33
CA ARG A 69 2.49 6.25 8.09
C ARG A 69 1.51 7.17 8.81
N LYS A 70 1.99 8.24 9.46
CA LYS A 70 1.11 9.22 10.14
C LYS A 70 0.20 9.92 9.13
N HIS A 71 0.77 10.38 8.02
CA HIS A 71 0.01 11.02 6.96
C HIS A 71 -0.96 10.06 6.30
N HIS A 72 -0.55 8.81 6.06
CA HIS A 72 -1.43 7.76 5.55
C HIS A 72 -2.65 7.55 6.45
N HIS A 73 -2.45 7.48 7.77
CA HIS A 73 -3.57 7.36 8.71
C HIS A 73 -4.50 8.59 8.65
N ALA A 74 -3.93 9.80 8.58
CA ALA A 74 -4.73 11.02 8.42
C ALA A 74 -5.52 11.06 7.10
N LEU A 75 -4.89 10.63 6.00
CA LEU A 75 -5.49 10.51 4.66
C LEU A 75 -6.57 9.41 4.59
N TYR A 76 -6.44 8.38 5.41
CA TYR A 76 -7.48 7.37 5.55
C TYR A 76 -8.67 7.93 6.36
N MET A 77 -8.40 8.55 7.51
CA MET A 77 -9.44 9.12 8.38
C MET A 77 -10.22 10.27 7.72
N ASN A 78 -9.58 11.06 6.84
CA ASN A 78 -10.25 12.12 6.09
C ASN A 78 -10.93 11.63 4.78
N GLY A 79 -10.84 10.34 4.49
CA GLY A 79 -11.47 9.72 3.32
C GLY A 79 -10.77 9.92 1.98
N ALA A 80 -9.60 10.58 1.92
CA ALA A 80 -8.85 10.81 0.68
C ALA A 80 -8.40 9.52 -0.04
N LEU A 81 -8.40 8.39 0.67
CA LEU A 81 -8.08 7.07 0.11
C LEU A 81 -9.31 6.22 -0.22
N ASN A 82 -10.53 6.66 0.14
CA ASN A 82 -11.74 5.84 0.05
C ASN A 82 -12.02 5.38 -1.38
N ASP A 83 -11.88 6.25 -2.37
CA ASP A 83 -12.12 5.90 -3.77
C ASP A 83 -11.13 4.85 -4.28
N LYS A 84 -9.85 4.97 -3.88
CA LYS A 84 -8.80 4.01 -4.24
C LYS A 84 -9.02 2.66 -3.57
N ILE A 85 -9.43 2.66 -2.31
CA ILE A 85 -9.80 1.45 -1.55
C ILE A 85 -11.01 0.78 -2.18
N ALA A 86 -12.09 1.54 -2.44
CA ALA A 86 -13.32 1.02 -3.04
C ALA A 86 -13.02 0.39 -4.40
N ARG A 87 -12.22 1.05 -5.23
CA ARG A 87 -11.81 0.54 -6.54
C ARG A 87 -10.94 -0.71 -6.44
N HIS A 88 -9.97 -0.75 -5.54
CA HIS A 88 -9.16 -1.93 -5.30
C HIS A 88 -10.03 -3.14 -4.87
N LEU A 89 -10.95 -2.93 -3.93
CA LEU A 89 -11.90 -3.96 -3.49
C LEU A 89 -12.84 -4.41 -4.62
N GLN A 90 -13.29 -3.49 -5.47
CA GLN A 90 -14.13 -3.82 -6.63
C GLN A 90 -13.38 -4.70 -7.63
N LEU A 91 -12.15 -4.33 -7.99
CA LEU A 91 -11.29 -5.10 -8.89
C LEU A 91 -10.98 -6.50 -8.33
N ARG A 92 -10.75 -6.57 -7.01
CA ARG A 92 -10.52 -7.84 -6.30
C ARG A 92 -11.76 -8.74 -6.33
N ARG A 93 -12.94 -8.18 -6.04
CA ARG A 93 -14.23 -8.91 -6.10
C ARG A 93 -14.54 -9.42 -7.51
N ALA A 94 -14.18 -8.65 -8.53
CA ALA A 94 -14.34 -9.04 -9.92
C ALA A 94 -13.28 -10.04 -10.42
N ALA A 95 -12.36 -10.48 -9.54
CA ALA A 95 -11.22 -11.35 -9.88
C ALA A 95 -10.35 -10.80 -11.04
N ILE A 96 -10.36 -9.48 -11.25
CA ILE A 96 -9.58 -8.81 -12.31
C ILE A 96 -8.10 -8.69 -11.89
N ILE A 97 -7.85 -8.59 -10.59
CA ILE A 97 -6.52 -8.45 -10.02
C ILE A 97 -6.17 -9.71 -9.24
N HIS A 98 -4.93 -10.16 -9.39
CA HIS A 98 -4.39 -11.30 -8.67
C HIS A 98 -3.26 -10.78 -7.79
N ASP A 99 -3.59 -10.54 -6.52
CA ASP A 99 -2.61 -10.18 -5.51
C ASP A 99 -2.09 -11.45 -4.83
N PRO A 100 -0.84 -11.88 -5.10
CA PRO A 100 -0.27 -13.07 -4.47
C PRO A 100 -0.01 -12.86 -2.96
N ASP A 101 0.02 -11.61 -2.49
CA ASP A 101 0.14 -11.34 -1.06
C ASP A 101 -1.25 -11.42 -0.41
N ARG A 102 -1.60 -12.63 0.04
CA ARG A 102 -2.87 -12.97 0.69
C ARG A 102 -3.15 -12.17 1.98
N GLN A 103 -2.18 -11.40 2.48
CA GLN A 103 -2.29 -10.60 3.71
C GLN A 103 -2.68 -9.15 3.40
N ASP A 104 -3.95 -8.97 3.08
CA ASP A 104 -4.61 -7.66 2.95
C ASP A 104 -4.53 -6.92 4.31
N ALA A 105 -3.44 -6.18 4.55
CA ALA A 105 -3.22 -5.40 5.77
C ALA A 105 -4.04 -4.10 5.80
N LEU A 106 -5.17 -4.06 5.09
CA LEU A 106 -6.20 -3.03 5.19
C LEU A 106 -7.17 -3.29 6.35
N GLU A 107 -6.91 -4.32 7.17
CA GLU A 107 -7.51 -4.45 8.49
C GLU A 107 -7.32 -3.13 9.26
N PRO A 108 -8.38 -2.50 9.78
CA PRO A 108 -8.25 -1.30 10.59
C PRO A 108 -7.30 -1.64 11.73
N ILE A 109 -6.25 -0.83 11.91
CA ILE A 109 -5.35 -0.95 13.05
C ILE A 109 -6.21 -0.59 14.27
N VAL A 110 -6.87 -1.59 14.86
CA VAL A 110 -7.56 -1.43 16.13
C VAL A 110 -6.45 -1.10 17.13
N HIS A 111 -6.41 0.16 17.53
CA HIS A 111 -5.58 0.61 18.63
C HIS A 111 -6.10 -0.04 19.91
N THR A 112 -5.58 -1.20 20.27
CA THR A 112 -5.64 -1.68 21.65
C THR A 112 -4.44 -1.07 22.40
N SER A 113 -4.72 0.01 23.13
CA SER A 113 -3.86 0.51 24.20
C SER A 113 -4.22 -0.20 25.50
N PRO A 114 -3.26 -0.47 26.38
CA PRO A 114 -3.37 -0.13 27.79
C PRO A 114 -2.81 1.27 28.07
#